data_AF-A0A9D5D351-F1
#
_entry.id   AF-A0A9D5D351-F1
#
_cell.length_a   1.000
_cell.length_b   1.000
_cell.length_c   1.000
_cell.angle_alpha   90.00
_cell.angle_beta   90.00
_cell.angle_gamma   90.00
#
_symmetry.space_group_name_H-M   'P 1'
#
loop_
_entity.id
_entity.type
_entity.pdbx_description
1 polymer ?
#
loop_
_entity_poly.entity_id
_entity_poly.type
_entity_poly.pdbx_seq_one_letter_code
_entity_poly.pdbx_strand_id
1 'polypeptide(L)'
;MPAMPPSVSDEPLLAPNPDRFCMFPVTYPQIWEMYKKAEASFWTAEEVDLSEDLRHWNSLTAGERHFITHVLAFFATSDGIVLENLTGRFMKEVQIAEARAFYGFQIAIENIHSEMYSLLLETFVKDANEKFNLFRAIDTVPCVSRKAGWALHWIDGSESFAERLVAFACVEGIFFSGSFCAIFWLKKRGLMPGLTFSNELISRDEGLHCDFACLLYKLLVNKLSEEKVKGIVADAVEIEREFVCDALPCALVGMNDALMSQYIEFVADRLLGALGYSKLYGVTNPFEWMELISLQGKTNFYERRVGGEYQKASLMSNLTGSRDDYVFSSLMLMNTLLLYVVYPTLKKGQGVQRDLQNGSLEGIEAYQDMQANEVKVESIECACCGISEECTVTYINMVREEHCGEWICGLCSEAMKELKRKDTMMTMREAMESQKLICKQFDKNIRLNPELSFAGTMRDIARRSFQRRTSEGFPSFPNVNRSSSCGARIHH
;
A
#
# COMPACT_ATOMS: atom_id res chain seq x y z
N MET A 1 -31.36 -46.65 2.25
CA MET A 1 -30.58 -46.01 1.17
C MET A 1 -29.27 -45.55 1.79
N PRO A 2 -28.09 -45.90 1.25
CA PRO A 2 -26.86 -45.29 1.71
C PRO A 2 -26.92 -43.79 1.39
N ALA A 3 -26.56 -42.95 2.35
CA ALA A 3 -26.49 -41.51 2.17
C ALA A 3 -25.58 -41.21 0.98
N MET A 4 -26.06 -40.38 0.04
CA MET A 4 -25.21 -39.88 -1.03
C MET A 4 -24.01 -39.17 -0.39
N PRO A 5 -22.77 -39.42 -0.86
CA PRO A 5 -21.63 -38.65 -0.39
C PRO A 5 -21.92 -37.15 -0.62
N PRO A 6 -21.52 -36.26 0.32
CA PRO A 6 -21.67 -34.83 0.09
C PRO A 6 -21.02 -34.51 -1.25
N SER A 7 -21.74 -33.83 -2.14
CA SER A 7 -21.19 -33.38 -3.42
C SER A 7 -19.94 -32.58 -3.10
N VAL A 8 -18.77 -33.11 -3.49
CA VAL A 8 -17.53 -32.35 -3.44
C VAL A 8 -17.80 -31.11 -4.28
N SER A 9 -17.84 -29.94 -3.65
CA SER A 9 -18.00 -28.68 -4.37
C SER A 9 -16.97 -28.66 -5.50
N ASP A 10 -17.41 -28.47 -6.75
CA ASP A 10 -16.53 -28.38 -7.93
C ASP A 10 -15.51 -27.24 -7.80
N GLU A 11 -15.72 -26.32 -6.84
CA GLU A 11 -14.79 -25.28 -6.44
C GLU A 11 -13.88 -25.73 -5.28
N PRO A 12 -12.56 -25.91 -5.51
CA PRO A 12 -11.61 -26.29 -4.46
C PRO A 12 -11.55 -25.31 -3.28
N LEU A 13 -11.76 -24.01 -3.53
CA LEU A 13 -11.75 -22.97 -2.50
C LEU A 13 -12.90 -23.12 -1.49
N LEU A 14 -14.00 -23.75 -1.90
CA LEU A 14 -15.24 -23.88 -1.14
C LEU A 14 -15.48 -25.31 -0.65
N ALA A 15 -14.70 -26.27 -1.14
CA ALA A 15 -14.83 -27.68 -0.78
C ALA A 15 -14.56 -27.89 0.72
N PRO A 16 -15.35 -28.75 1.41
CA PRO A 16 -15.12 -29.06 2.82
C PRO A 16 -13.69 -29.53 3.07
N ASN A 17 -12.97 -28.81 3.94
CA ASN A 17 -11.59 -29.12 4.30
C ASN A 17 -11.52 -29.53 5.78
N PRO A 18 -11.30 -30.83 6.10
CA PRO A 18 -11.18 -31.28 7.49
C PRO A 18 -9.91 -30.75 8.18
N ASP A 19 -8.86 -30.44 7.42
CA ASP A 19 -7.58 -29.94 7.93
C ASP A 19 -7.53 -28.39 8.00
N ARG A 20 -8.67 -27.71 7.82
CA ARG A 20 -8.79 -26.24 7.77
C ARG A 20 -8.28 -25.47 8.99
N PHE A 21 -7.99 -26.16 10.10
CA PHE A 21 -7.49 -25.57 11.34
C PHE A 21 -5.96 -25.61 11.46
N CYS A 22 -5.28 -26.32 10.56
CA CYS A 22 -3.84 -26.39 10.50
C CYS A 22 -3.33 -25.43 9.41
N MET A 23 -2.48 -24.48 9.78
CA MET A 23 -1.93 -23.50 8.82
C MET A 23 -0.83 -24.11 7.92
N PHE A 24 -0.12 -25.11 8.42
CA PHE A 24 1.01 -25.72 7.72
C PHE A 24 0.73 -27.20 7.39
N PRO A 25 1.26 -27.70 6.26
CA PRO A 25 2.02 -26.97 5.23
C PRO A 25 1.13 -26.03 4.39
N VAL A 26 1.67 -24.88 3.97
CA VAL A 26 0.98 -23.95 3.07
C VAL A 26 0.76 -24.63 1.72
N THR A 27 -0.47 -24.58 1.23
CA THR A 27 -0.95 -25.18 -0.02
C THR A 27 -1.14 -24.16 -1.14
N TYR A 28 -1.45 -22.91 -0.80
CA TYR A 28 -1.58 -21.80 -1.74
C TYR A 28 -0.57 -20.69 -1.44
N PRO A 29 0.69 -20.81 -1.91
CA PRO A 29 1.73 -19.81 -1.67
C PRO A 29 1.31 -18.40 -2.09
N GLN A 30 0.66 -18.24 -3.24
CA GLN A 30 0.24 -16.92 -3.73
C GLN A 30 -0.81 -16.23 -2.82
N ILE A 31 -1.65 -17.01 -2.12
CA ILE A 31 -2.62 -16.48 -1.14
C ILE A 31 -1.88 -16.10 0.15
N TRP A 32 -0.94 -16.96 0.58
CA TRP A 32 -0.12 -16.70 1.75
C TRP A 32 0.75 -15.45 1.61
N GLU A 33 1.29 -15.21 0.42
CA GLU A 33 2.05 -13.99 0.09
C GLU A 33 1.18 -12.73 0.21
N MET A 34 -0.07 -12.77 -0.27
CA MET A 34 -1.02 -11.67 -0.06
C MET A 34 -1.29 -11.43 1.43
N TYR A 35 -1.48 -12.50 2.21
CA TYR A 35 -1.64 -12.38 3.67
C TYR A 35 -0.42 -11.74 4.32
N LYS A 36 0.79 -12.17 3.95
CA LYS A 36 2.04 -11.58 4.48
C LYS A 36 2.23 -10.14 4.05
N LYS A 37 1.79 -9.76 2.85
CA LYS A 37 1.77 -8.37 2.38
C LYS A 37 0.79 -7.51 3.20
N ALA A 38 -0.39 -8.05 3.52
CA ALA A 38 -1.34 -7.39 4.40
C ALA A 38 -0.77 -7.22 5.82
N GLU A 39 -0.26 -8.30 6.41
CA GLU A 39 0.38 -8.29 7.74
C GLU A 39 1.52 -7.27 7.83
N ALA A 40 2.38 -7.20 6.81
CA ALA A 40 3.47 -6.23 6.74
C ALA A 40 3.00 -4.78 6.70
N SER A 41 1.76 -4.53 6.25
CA SER A 41 1.16 -3.22 6.06
C SER A 41 0.37 -2.70 7.27
N PHE A 42 0.35 -3.45 8.38
CA PHE A 42 -0.34 -3.08 9.63
C PHE A 42 -0.05 -1.64 10.07
N TRP A 43 -1.08 -0.97 10.55
CA TRP A 43 -1.04 0.37 11.14
C TRP A 43 -2.18 0.53 12.16
N THR A 44 -2.10 1.53 13.04
CA THR A 44 -3.21 1.91 13.95
C THR A 44 -3.63 3.36 13.78
N ALA A 45 -4.85 3.69 14.18
CA ALA A 45 -5.40 5.05 14.05
C ALA A 45 -4.53 6.11 14.77
N GLU A 46 -3.86 5.75 15.87
CA GLU A 46 -2.97 6.64 16.62
C GLU A 46 -1.71 7.06 15.85
N GLU A 47 -1.33 6.34 14.78
CA GLU A 47 -0.22 6.74 13.91
C GLU A 47 -0.55 7.96 13.04
N VAL A 48 -1.83 8.34 12.96
CA VAL A 48 -2.31 9.48 12.17
C VAL A 48 -2.40 10.73 13.04
N ASP A 49 -1.50 11.68 12.82
CA ASP A 49 -1.51 12.97 13.50
C ASP A 49 -2.57 13.91 12.89
N LEU A 50 -3.58 14.26 13.70
CA LEU A 50 -4.66 15.19 13.33
C LEU A 50 -4.48 16.60 13.93
N SER A 51 -3.34 16.89 14.56
CA SER A 51 -3.13 18.14 15.30
C SER A 51 -3.27 19.39 14.44
N GLU A 52 -2.84 19.33 13.18
CA GLU A 52 -2.90 20.43 12.22
C GLU A 52 -4.22 20.49 11.45
N ASP A 53 -4.96 19.38 11.37
CA ASP A 53 -6.13 19.26 10.50
C ASP A 53 -7.26 20.19 10.93
N LEU A 54 -7.46 20.43 12.22
CA LEU A 54 -8.50 21.36 12.67
C LEU A 54 -8.21 22.81 12.23
N ARG A 55 -6.94 23.19 12.14
CA ARG A 55 -6.54 24.51 11.62
C ARG A 55 -6.84 24.62 10.13
N HIS A 56 -6.52 23.57 9.36
CA HIS A 56 -6.84 23.49 7.93
C HIS A 56 -8.36 23.46 7.70
N TRP A 57 -9.10 22.69 8.49
CA TRP A 57 -10.55 22.56 8.43
C TRP A 57 -11.27 23.92 8.48
N ASN A 58 -10.81 24.79 9.38
CA ASN A 58 -11.36 26.12 9.55
C ASN A 58 -11.06 27.06 8.38
N SER A 59 -10.02 26.80 7.58
CA SER A 59 -9.69 27.60 6.39
C SER A 59 -10.37 27.13 5.11
N LEU A 60 -11.00 25.95 5.12
CA LEU A 60 -11.75 25.42 3.98
C LEU A 60 -13.01 26.26 3.69
N THR A 61 -13.49 26.16 2.46
CA THR A 61 -14.79 26.68 2.05
C THR A 61 -15.93 25.82 2.62
N ALA A 62 -17.15 26.36 2.64
CA ALA A 62 -18.32 25.59 3.06
C ALA A 62 -18.57 24.38 2.15
N GLY A 63 -18.32 24.50 0.84
CA GLY A 63 -18.43 23.41 -0.13
C GLY A 63 -17.43 22.29 0.14
N GLU A 64 -16.16 22.62 0.39
CA GLU A 64 -15.14 21.62 0.72
C GLU A 64 -15.46 20.89 2.03
N ARG A 65 -15.86 21.62 3.08
CA ARG A 65 -16.29 20.99 4.33
C ARG A 65 -17.49 20.07 4.13
N HIS A 66 -18.49 20.51 3.38
CA HIS A 66 -19.67 19.71 3.06
C HIS A 66 -19.30 18.43 2.31
N PHE A 67 -18.44 18.53 1.29
CA PHE A 67 -17.93 17.38 0.56
C PHE A 67 -17.22 16.40 1.50
N ILE A 68 -16.25 16.88 2.28
CA ILE A 68 -15.45 16.02 3.17
C ILE A 68 -16.31 15.36 4.24
N THR A 69 -17.22 16.08 4.92
CA THR A 69 -18.05 15.46 5.96
C THR A 69 -18.95 14.36 5.41
N HIS A 70 -19.51 14.54 4.21
CA HIS A 70 -20.41 13.55 3.61
C HIS A 70 -19.65 12.33 3.07
N VAL A 71 -18.44 12.52 2.51
CA VAL A 71 -17.55 11.40 2.15
C VAL A 71 -17.18 10.58 3.39
N LEU A 72 -16.77 11.24 4.48
CA LEU A 72 -16.39 10.56 5.73
C LEU A 72 -17.58 9.82 6.38
N ALA A 73 -18.76 10.43 6.36
CA ALA A 73 -19.98 9.81 6.86
C ALA A 73 -20.37 8.56 6.06
N PHE A 74 -20.20 8.63 4.73
CA PHE A 74 -20.41 7.49 3.85
C PHE A 74 -19.45 6.35 4.17
N PHE A 75 -18.14 6.63 4.25
CA PHE A 75 -17.13 5.63 4.57
C PHE A 75 -17.37 4.97 5.94
N ALA A 76 -17.59 5.76 6.98
CA ALA A 76 -17.83 5.26 8.34
C ALA A 76 -19.00 4.26 8.43
N THR A 77 -19.99 4.38 7.55
CA THR A 77 -21.13 3.45 7.51
C THR A 77 -20.91 2.28 6.55
N SER A 78 -20.09 2.47 5.50
CA SER A 78 -19.87 1.47 4.46
C SER A 78 -18.94 0.35 4.92
N ASP A 79 -17.90 0.65 5.70
CA ASP A 79 -16.98 -0.38 6.24
C ASP A 79 -17.72 -1.37 7.15
N GLY A 80 -18.77 -0.91 7.84
CA GLY A 80 -19.68 -1.79 8.60
C GLY A 80 -20.40 -2.81 7.70
N ILE A 81 -20.80 -2.42 6.49
CA ILE A 81 -21.42 -3.32 5.51
C ILE A 81 -20.39 -4.35 4.98
N VAL A 82 -19.16 -3.90 4.71
CA VAL A 82 -18.04 -4.77 4.30
C VAL A 82 -17.74 -5.81 5.37
N LEU A 83 -17.67 -5.41 6.65
CA LEU A 83 -17.44 -6.29 7.80
C LEU A 83 -18.51 -7.39 7.92
N GLU A 84 -19.79 -7.05 7.76
CA GLU A 84 -20.89 -8.02 7.78
C GLU A 84 -20.76 -9.05 6.65
N ASN A 85 -20.33 -8.62 5.45
CA ASN A 85 -20.09 -9.55 4.34
C ASN A 85 -18.92 -10.50 4.64
N LEU A 86 -17.78 -9.98 5.09
CA LEU A 86 -16.58 -10.76 5.36
C LEU A 86 -16.84 -11.83 6.43
N THR A 87 -17.41 -11.42 7.56
CA THR A 87 -17.66 -12.30 8.72
C THR A 87 -18.88 -13.20 8.51
N GLY A 88 -19.94 -12.65 7.91
CA GLY A 88 -21.21 -13.32 7.70
C GLY A 88 -21.17 -14.37 6.59
N ARG A 89 -20.35 -14.15 5.56
CA ARG A 89 -20.34 -14.92 4.31
C ARG A 89 -18.96 -15.46 3.96
N PHE A 90 -18.05 -14.63 3.47
CA PHE A 90 -16.81 -15.13 2.82
C PHE A 90 -15.93 -15.96 3.74
N MET A 91 -15.75 -15.55 5.00
CA MET A 91 -14.96 -16.31 5.97
C MET A 91 -15.58 -17.68 6.30
N LYS A 92 -16.92 -17.81 6.19
CA LYS A 92 -17.63 -19.08 6.40
C LYS A 92 -17.57 -19.99 5.18
N GLU A 93 -17.67 -19.41 3.98
CA GLU A 93 -17.76 -20.14 2.71
C GLU A 93 -16.40 -20.63 2.22
N VAL A 94 -15.36 -19.79 2.26
CA VAL A 94 -14.00 -20.18 1.88
C VAL A 94 -13.42 -21.13 2.93
N GLN A 95 -12.91 -22.28 2.51
CA GLN A 95 -12.44 -23.35 3.42
C GLN A 95 -10.91 -23.45 3.53
N ILE A 96 -10.16 -22.77 2.66
CA ILE A 96 -8.69 -22.76 2.71
C ILE A 96 -8.16 -21.86 3.84
N ALA A 97 -7.16 -22.34 4.57
CA ALA A 97 -6.69 -21.69 5.80
C ALA A 97 -5.97 -20.35 5.52
N GLU A 98 -5.21 -20.29 4.42
CA GLU A 98 -4.45 -19.11 4.00
C GLU A 98 -5.37 -17.93 3.66
N ALA A 99 -6.49 -18.18 2.96
CA ALA A 99 -7.43 -17.12 2.65
C ALA A 99 -8.20 -16.66 3.88
N ARG A 100 -8.49 -17.56 4.83
CA ARG A 100 -9.06 -17.17 6.12
C ARG A 100 -8.10 -16.35 6.96
N ALA A 101 -6.79 -16.59 6.87
CA ALA A 101 -5.79 -15.74 7.50
C ALA A 101 -5.83 -14.33 6.89
N PHE A 102 -5.90 -14.22 5.56
CA PHE A 102 -6.08 -12.93 4.88
C PHE A 102 -7.37 -12.24 5.35
N TYR A 103 -8.53 -12.89 5.28
CA TYR A 103 -9.80 -12.30 5.70
C TYR A 103 -9.82 -11.91 7.18
N GLY A 104 -9.21 -12.72 8.05
CA GLY A 104 -9.08 -12.36 9.47
C GLY A 104 -8.28 -11.07 9.68
N PHE A 105 -7.25 -10.85 8.87
CA PHE A 105 -6.46 -9.62 8.90
C PHE A 105 -7.21 -8.45 8.25
N GLN A 106 -7.88 -8.67 7.12
CA GLN A 106 -8.74 -7.68 6.48
C GLN A 106 -9.80 -7.17 7.47
N ILE A 107 -10.53 -8.07 8.15
CA ILE A 107 -11.51 -7.69 9.19
C ILE A 107 -10.88 -6.80 10.28
N ALA A 108 -9.65 -7.09 10.71
CA ALA A 108 -8.98 -6.26 11.71
C ALA A 108 -8.67 -4.85 11.16
N ILE A 109 -8.25 -4.76 9.90
CA ILE A 109 -7.96 -3.50 9.20
C ILE A 109 -9.23 -2.69 8.93
N GLU A 110 -10.34 -3.31 8.51
CA GLU A 110 -11.65 -2.65 8.34
C GLU A 110 -12.14 -1.99 9.66
N ASN A 111 -11.88 -2.62 10.81
CA ASN A 111 -12.19 -2.02 12.10
C ASN A 111 -11.33 -0.77 12.40
N ILE A 112 -10.05 -0.79 12.00
CA ILE A 112 -9.15 0.37 12.10
C ILE A 112 -9.60 1.48 11.14
N HIS A 113 -10.06 1.14 9.93
CA HIS A 113 -10.63 2.12 9.00
C HIS A 113 -11.88 2.79 9.59
N SER A 114 -12.80 1.98 10.11
CA SER A 114 -14.01 2.45 10.80
C SER A 114 -13.69 3.39 11.98
N GLU A 115 -12.69 3.04 12.79
CA GLU A 115 -12.18 3.89 13.87
C GLU A 115 -11.61 5.20 13.34
N MET A 116 -10.76 5.15 12.31
CA MET A 116 -10.12 6.31 11.71
C MET A 116 -11.16 7.29 11.14
N TYR A 117 -12.17 6.81 10.41
CA TYR A 117 -13.26 7.65 9.89
C TYR A 117 -14.08 8.28 11.02
N SER A 118 -14.37 7.52 12.08
CA SER A 118 -15.06 8.02 13.26
C SER A 118 -14.25 9.11 13.96
N LEU A 119 -12.94 8.94 14.09
CA LEU A 119 -12.03 9.91 14.69
C LEU A 119 -11.95 11.21 13.86
N LEU A 120 -11.92 11.09 12.52
CA LEU A 120 -11.95 12.25 11.61
C LEU A 120 -13.26 13.03 11.77
N LEU A 121 -14.42 12.35 11.78
CA LEU A 121 -15.71 12.98 12.00
C LEU A 121 -15.82 13.65 13.38
N GLU A 122 -15.36 13.00 14.44
CA GLU A 122 -15.32 13.56 15.80
C GLU A 122 -14.40 14.79 15.89
N THR A 123 -13.32 14.79 15.11
CA THR A 123 -12.37 15.90 15.05
C THR A 123 -12.99 17.12 14.36
N PHE A 124 -13.65 16.92 13.21
CA PHE A 124 -14.11 18.01 12.35
C PHE A 124 -15.52 18.50 12.66
N VAL A 125 -16.41 17.63 13.11
CA VAL A 125 -17.83 17.94 13.36
C VAL A 125 -18.06 18.00 14.87
N LYS A 126 -18.31 19.20 15.39
CA LYS A 126 -18.56 19.42 16.82
C LYS A 126 -20.05 19.40 17.19
N ASP A 127 -20.93 19.73 16.24
CA ASP A 127 -22.37 19.71 16.47
C ASP A 127 -22.89 18.26 16.53
N ALA A 128 -23.55 17.91 17.64
CA ALA A 128 -24.03 16.55 17.87
C ALA A 128 -25.21 16.18 16.95
N ASN A 129 -26.03 17.15 16.52
CA ASN A 129 -27.15 16.88 15.63
C ASN A 129 -26.66 16.67 14.19
N GLU A 130 -25.68 17.46 13.75
CA GLU A 130 -25.00 17.27 12.47
C GLU A 130 -24.35 15.89 12.42
N LYS A 131 -23.61 15.50 13.46
CA LYS A 131 -23.05 14.14 13.58
C LYS A 131 -24.12 13.07 13.50
N PHE A 132 -25.20 13.19 14.28
CA PHE A 132 -26.30 12.24 14.26
C PHE A 132 -26.91 12.08 12.86
N ASN A 133 -27.10 13.19 12.13
CA ASN A 133 -27.63 13.15 10.77
C ASN A 133 -26.64 12.51 9.79
N LEU A 134 -25.34 12.83 9.90
CA LEU A 134 -24.28 12.26 9.07
C LEU A 134 -24.17 10.74 9.26
N PHE A 135 -24.19 10.23 10.49
CA PHE A 135 -24.21 8.78 10.74
C PHE A 135 -25.47 8.07 10.23
N ARG A 136 -26.52 8.82 9.91
CA ARG A 136 -27.76 8.32 9.29
C ARG A 136 -27.84 8.64 7.80
N ALA A 137 -26.70 8.88 7.15
CA ALA A 137 -26.66 9.17 5.72
C ALA A 137 -27.30 8.06 4.86
N ILE A 138 -27.21 6.79 5.27
CA ILE A 138 -27.92 5.68 4.58
C ILE A 138 -29.44 5.88 4.57
N ASP A 139 -30.01 6.40 5.64
CA ASP A 139 -31.47 6.62 5.75
C ASP A 139 -31.91 7.93 5.09
N THR A 140 -31.01 8.90 5.00
CA THR A 140 -31.36 10.30 4.72
C THR A 140 -30.84 10.82 3.38
N VAL A 141 -29.83 10.16 2.78
CA VAL A 141 -29.18 10.57 1.53
C VAL A 141 -29.44 9.51 0.45
N PRO A 142 -30.26 9.80 -0.59
CA PRO A 142 -30.67 8.81 -1.58
C PRO A 142 -29.54 8.13 -2.36
N CYS A 143 -28.44 8.82 -2.67
CA CYS A 143 -27.30 8.21 -3.35
C CYS A 143 -26.58 7.19 -2.45
N VAL A 144 -26.40 7.52 -1.17
CA VAL A 144 -25.81 6.64 -0.16
C VAL A 144 -26.71 5.42 0.05
N SER A 145 -28.02 5.64 0.16
CA SER A 145 -29.01 4.57 0.30
C SER A 145 -28.97 3.58 -0.86
N ARG A 146 -28.86 4.06 -2.11
CA ARG A 146 -28.75 3.18 -3.30
C ARG A 146 -27.45 2.40 -3.34
N LYS A 147 -26.33 3.04 -3.01
CA LYS A 147 -25.02 2.40 -2.98
C LYS A 147 -24.94 1.32 -1.90
N ALA A 148 -25.44 1.62 -0.70
CA ALA A 148 -25.62 0.65 0.36
C ALA A 148 -26.59 -0.48 -0.04
N GLY A 149 -27.72 -0.15 -0.67
CA GLY A 149 -28.69 -1.13 -1.14
C GLY A 149 -28.13 -2.07 -2.21
N TRP A 150 -27.30 -1.56 -3.11
CA TRP A 150 -26.59 -2.39 -4.10
C TRP A 150 -25.62 -3.35 -3.39
N ALA A 151 -24.82 -2.87 -2.43
CA ALA A 151 -23.89 -3.73 -1.69
C ALA A 151 -24.64 -4.81 -0.89
N LEU A 152 -25.69 -4.42 -0.14
CA LEU A 152 -26.51 -5.33 0.65
C LEU A 152 -27.21 -6.38 -0.20
N HIS A 153 -27.64 -6.04 -1.42
CA HIS A 153 -28.23 -7.00 -2.36
C HIS A 153 -27.29 -8.19 -2.61
N TRP A 154 -25.99 -7.94 -2.82
CA TRP A 154 -25.00 -9.00 -3.05
C TRP A 154 -24.61 -9.74 -1.78
N ILE A 155 -24.73 -9.12 -0.62
CA ILE A 155 -24.43 -9.75 0.68
C ILE A 155 -25.53 -10.75 1.02
N ASP A 156 -26.78 -10.30 1.02
CA ASP A 156 -27.95 -11.06 1.46
C ASP A 156 -28.55 -11.97 0.38
N GLY A 157 -28.17 -11.74 -0.88
CA GLY A 157 -28.75 -12.44 -2.02
C GLY A 157 -28.30 -13.91 -2.16
N SER A 158 -28.97 -14.63 -3.06
CA SER A 158 -28.73 -16.07 -3.31
C SER A 158 -27.76 -16.33 -4.47
N GLU A 159 -27.08 -15.30 -4.96
CA GLU A 159 -26.16 -15.34 -6.08
C GLU A 159 -24.94 -16.22 -5.77
N SER A 160 -24.32 -16.71 -6.83
CA SER A 160 -23.14 -17.58 -6.74
C SER A 160 -21.99 -16.89 -6.03
N PHE A 161 -21.08 -17.68 -5.45
CA PHE A 161 -19.85 -17.14 -4.85
C PHE A 161 -19.05 -16.28 -5.84
N ALA A 162 -18.99 -16.70 -7.12
CA ALA A 162 -18.29 -15.96 -8.17
C ALA A 162 -18.93 -14.58 -8.44
N GLU A 163 -20.26 -14.49 -8.50
CA GLU A 163 -20.99 -13.22 -8.65
C GLU A 163 -20.72 -12.29 -7.48
N ARG A 164 -20.86 -12.81 -6.25
CA ARG A 164 -20.63 -12.02 -5.03
C ARG A 164 -19.18 -11.59 -4.87
N LEU A 165 -18.22 -12.40 -5.30
CA LEU A 165 -16.81 -12.04 -5.26
C LEU A 165 -16.47 -10.91 -6.24
N VAL A 166 -17.06 -10.91 -7.44
CA VAL A 166 -16.92 -9.80 -8.41
C VAL A 166 -17.58 -8.54 -7.89
N ALA A 167 -18.79 -8.65 -7.33
CA ALA A 167 -19.49 -7.52 -6.73
C ALA A 167 -18.69 -6.93 -5.56
N PHE A 168 -18.10 -7.79 -4.71
CA PHE A 168 -17.22 -7.37 -3.63
C PHE A 168 -15.97 -6.65 -4.13
N ALA A 169 -15.33 -7.14 -5.20
CA ALA A 169 -14.21 -6.43 -5.81
C ALA A 169 -14.63 -5.05 -6.36
N CYS A 170 -15.89 -4.86 -6.76
CA CYS A 170 -16.41 -3.54 -7.14
C CYS A 170 -16.64 -2.63 -5.92
N VAL A 171 -17.06 -3.17 -4.77
CA VAL A 171 -17.16 -2.39 -3.52
C VAL A 171 -15.79 -1.86 -3.12
N GLU A 172 -14.81 -2.74 -3.00
CA GLU A 172 -13.44 -2.39 -2.59
C GLU A 172 -12.71 -1.52 -3.63
N GLY A 173 -12.92 -1.81 -4.93
CA GLY A 173 -12.14 -1.22 -6.01
C GLY A 173 -12.76 -0.02 -6.73
N ILE A 174 -14.09 0.06 -6.83
CA ILE A 174 -14.79 1.10 -7.61
C ILE A 174 -15.54 2.07 -6.69
N PHE A 175 -16.33 1.57 -5.73
CA PHE A 175 -17.20 2.41 -4.89
C PHE A 175 -16.47 3.40 -4.00
N PHE A 176 -15.17 3.27 -3.78
CA PHE A 176 -14.42 4.27 -3.02
C PHE A 176 -13.44 5.07 -3.88
N SER A 177 -13.32 4.72 -5.17
CA SER A 177 -12.29 5.26 -6.06
C SER A 177 -12.42 6.76 -6.29
N GLY A 178 -13.64 7.30 -6.49
CA GLY A 178 -13.87 8.72 -6.70
C GLY A 178 -13.57 9.54 -5.45
N SER A 179 -14.03 9.07 -4.29
CA SER A 179 -13.76 9.68 -2.98
C SER A 179 -12.28 9.71 -2.64
N PHE A 180 -11.55 8.59 -2.83
CA PHE A 180 -10.11 8.55 -2.61
C PHE A 180 -9.36 9.52 -3.53
N CYS A 181 -9.74 9.57 -4.81
CA CYS A 181 -9.18 10.52 -5.76
C CYS A 181 -9.42 11.98 -5.32
N ALA A 182 -10.63 12.29 -4.85
CA ALA A 182 -10.97 13.62 -4.36
C ALA A 182 -10.21 14.03 -3.10
N ILE A 183 -9.93 13.10 -2.18
CA ILE A 183 -9.10 13.39 -1.01
C ILE A 183 -7.63 13.55 -1.42
N PHE A 184 -7.12 12.75 -2.36
CA PHE A 184 -5.78 12.96 -2.90
C PHE A 184 -5.62 14.31 -3.63
N TRP A 185 -6.69 14.83 -4.21
CA TRP A 185 -6.68 16.19 -4.73
C TRP A 185 -6.45 17.24 -3.63
N LEU A 186 -6.98 17.05 -2.42
CA LEU A 186 -6.67 17.90 -1.27
C LEU A 186 -5.19 17.80 -0.88
N LYS A 187 -4.60 16.60 -0.94
CA LYS A 187 -3.16 16.39 -0.72
C LYS A 187 -2.33 17.20 -1.71
N LYS A 188 -2.69 17.16 -2.99
CA LYS A 188 -2.01 17.95 -4.04
C LYS A 188 -2.08 19.45 -3.77
N ARG A 189 -3.14 19.93 -3.10
CA ARG A 189 -3.30 21.32 -2.67
C ARG A 189 -2.63 21.64 -1.33
N GLY A 190 -2.01 20.66 -0.67
CA GLY A 190 -1.34 20.83 0.63
C GLY A 190 -2.31 21.03 1.79
N LEU A 191 -3.51 20.42 1.73
CA LEU A 191 -4.57 20.56 2.73
C LEU A 191 -4.77 19.27 3.52
N MET A 192 -5.22 19.40 4.78
CA MET A 192 -5.67 18.30 5.64
C MET A 192 -4.66 17.14 5.72
N PRO A 193 -3.45 17.36 6.29
CA PRO A 193 -2.36 16.38 6.25
C PRO A 193 -2.71 15.04 6.92
N GLY A 194 -3.46 15.05 8.01
CA GLY A 194 -3.94 13.86 8.70
C GLY A 194 -5.01 13.09 7.91
N LEU A 195 -6.02 13.79 7.37
CA LEU A 195 -7.02 13.21 6.46
C LEU A 195 -6.37 12.58 5.22
N THR A 196 -5.41 13.27 4.61
CA THR A 196 -4.77 12.79 3.38
C THR A 196 -3.80 11.64 3.64
N PHE A 197 -3.09 11.65 4.78
CA PHE A 197 -2.23 10.54 5.19
C PHE A 197 -3.04 9.29 5.55
N SER A 198 -4.15 9.42 6.30
CA SER A 198 -5.04 8.28 6.55
C SER A 198 -5.64 7.73 5.25
N ASN A 199 -6.03 8.60 4.31
CA ASN A 199 -6.49 8.18 2.98
C ASN A 199 -5.44 7.40 2.19
N GLU A 200 -4.14 7.69 2.34
CA GLU A 200 -3.06 6.88 1.74
C GLU A 200 -3.02 5.46 2.29
N LEU A 201 -3.19 5.32 3.61
CA LEU A 201 -3.16 4.02 4.27
C LEU A 201 -4.38 3.19 3.89
N ILE A 202 -5.58 3.78 3.96
CA ILE A 202 -6.84 3.13 3.65
C ILE A 202 -6.91 2.73 2.16
N SER A 203 -6.67 3.66 1.23
CA SER A 203 -6.73 3.34 -0.21
C SER A 203 -5.70 2.29 -0.66
N ARG A 204 -4.57 2.16 0.06
CA ARG A 204 -3.61 1.07 -0.16
C ARG A 204 -4.19 -0.27 0.28
N ASP A 205 -4.85 -0.30 1.43
CA ASP A 205 -5.46 -1.50 2.00
C ASP A 205 -6.61 -1.97 1.11
N GLU A 206 -7.53 -1.08 0.72
CA GLU A 206 -8.62 -1.37 -0.24
C GLU A 206 -8.09 -1.90 -1.58
N GLY A 207 -6.99 -1.32 -2.07
CA GLY A 207 -6.31 -1.82 -3.26
C GLY A 207 -5.83 -3.27 -3.09
N LEU A 208 -5.29 -3.62 -1.92
CA LEU A 208 -4.85 -4.97 -1.60
C LEU A 208 -6.02 -5.94 -1.44
N HIS A 209 -7.12 -5.51 -0.83
CA HIS A 209 -8.34 -6.30 -0.69
C HIS A 209 -8.99 -6.59 -2.05
N CYS A 210 -9.07 -5.59 -2.93
CA CYS A 210 -9.52 -5.74 -4.31
C CYS A 210 -8.62 -6.71 -5.10
N ASP A 211 -7.29 -6.58 -4.99
CA ASP A 211 -6.33 -7.51 -5.60
C ASP A 211 -6.53 -8.94 -5.09
N PHE A 212 -6.83 -9.10 -3.79
CA PHE A 212 -7.11 -10.40 -3.18
C PHE A 212 -8.40 -11.03 -3.70
N ALA A 213 -9.48 -10.26 -3.83
CA ALA A 213 -10.72 -10.72 -4.45
C ALA A 213 -10.48 -11.19 -5.89
N CYS A 214 -9.68 -10.45 -6.67
CA CYS A 214 -9.28 -10.84 -8.02
C CYS A 214 -8.43 -12.13 -8.03
N LEU A 215 -7.54 -12.31 -7.06
CA LEU A 215 -6.74 -13.53 -6.92
C LEU A 215 -7.63 -14.76 -6.64
N LEU A 216 -8.56 -14.65 -5.70
CA LEU A 216 -9.51 -15.72 -5.42
C LEU A 216 -10.37 -16.03 -6.65
N TYR A 217 -10.82 -15.01 -7.38
CA TYR A 217 -11.59 -15.18 -8.60
C TYR A 217 -10.82 -15.95 -9.69
N LYS A 218 -9.52 -15.66 -9.85
CA LYS A 218 -8.65 -16.40 -10.79
C LYS A 218 -8.56 -17.88 -10.44
N LEU A 219 -8.60 -18.22 -9.15
CA LEU A 219 -8.52 -19.58 -8.64
C LEU A 219 -9.85 -20.34 -8.70
N LEU A 220 -10.96 -19.67 -9.02
CA LEU A 220 -12.24 -20.36 -9.28
C LEU A 220 -12.18 -21.16 -10.57
N VAL A 221 -12.83 -22.33 -10.56
CA VAL A 221 -12.99 -23.20 -11.73
C VAL A 221 -14.10 -22.64 -12.63
N ASN A 222 -15.27 -22.38 -12.06
CA ASN A 222 -16.46 -21.89 -12.76
C ASN A 222 -16.51 -20.36 -12.72
N LYS A 223 -15.79 -19.73 -13.65
CA LYS A 223 -15.83 -18.27 -13.83
C LYS A 223 -17.10 -17.82 -14.55
N LEU A 224 -17.47 -16.57 -14.35
CA LEU A 224 -18.64 -15.97 -14.99
C LEU A 224 -18.38 -15.66 -16.46
N SER A 225 -19.46 -15.50 -17.23
CA SER A 225 -19.34 -14.96 -18.58
C SER A 225 -18.85 -13.50 -18.52
N GLU A 226 -18.13 -13.08 -19.55
CA GLU A 226 -17.65 -11.69 -19.66
C GLU A 226 -18.80 -10.68 -19.62
N GLU A 227 -19.93 -11.00 -20.26
CA GLU A 227 -21.14 -10.18 -20.25
C GLU A 227 -21.65 -9.95 -18.83
N LYS A 228 -21.68 -11.01 -18.00
CA LYS A 228 -22.16 -10.91 -16.62
C LYS A 228 -21.21 -10.08 -15.75
N VAL A 229 -19.90 -10.27 -15.88
CA VAL A 229 -18.90 -9.48 -15.14
C VAL A 229 -18.96 -8.01 -15.55
N LYS A 230 -19.03 -7.72 -16.85
CA LYS A 230 -19.16 -6.35 -17.36
C LYS A 230 -20.45 -5.69 -16.89
N GLY A 231 -21.56 -6.43 -16.79
CA GLY A 231 -22.81 -5.93 -16.22
C GLY A 231 -22.65 -5.46 -14.77
N ILE A 232 -22.08 -6.30 -13.90
CA ILE A 232 -21.84 -5.96 -12.48
C ILE A 232 -20.93 -4.72 -12.36
N VAL A 233 -19.84 -4.69 -13.14
CA VAL A 233 -18.88 -3.57 -13.14
C VAL A 233 -19.54 -2.29 -13.65
N ALA A 234 -20.32 -2.34 -14.73
CA ALA A 234 -21.00 -1.19 -15.29
C ALA A 234 -22.02 -0.59 -14.30
N ASP A 235 -22.81 -1.44 -13.64
CA ASP A 235 -23.74 -1.00 -12.59
C ASP A 235 -23.00 -0.28 -11.46
N ALA A 236 -21.85 -0.81 -11.04
CA ALA A 236 -21.04 -0.19 -10.00
C ALA A 236 -20.46 1.18 -10.43
N VAL A 237 -20.02 1.30 -11.68
CA VAL A 237 -19.51 2.56 -12.25
C VAL A 237 -20.59 3.63 -12.27
N GLU A 238 -21.80 3.30 -12.74
CA GLU A 238 -22.90 4.27 -12.81
C GLU A 238 -23.29 4.79 -11.42
N ILE A 239 -23.36 3.91 -10.42
CA ILE A 239 -23.63 4.29 -9.03
C ILE A 239 -22.53 5.20 -8.48
N GLU A 240 -21.26 4.90 -8.74
CA GLU A 240 -20.14 5.71 -8.25
C GLU A 240 -20.08 7.08 -8.92
N ARG A 241 -20.32 7.14 -10.24
CA ARG A 241 -20.41 8.41 -10.98
C ARG A 241 -21.52 9.29 -10.43
N GLU A 242 -22.70 8.73 -10.23
CA GLU A 242 -23.80 9.48 -9.64
C GLU A 242 -23.47 9.97 -8.22
N PHE A 243 -22.79 9.16 -7.42
CA PHE A 243 -22.38 9.54 -6.07
C PHE A 243 -21.44 10.76 -6.08
N VAL A 244 -20.34 10.71 -6.84
CA VAL A 244 -19.26 11.71 -6.75
C VAL A 244 -19.39 12.87 -7.75
N CYS A 245 -20.21 12.74 -8.80
CA CYS A 245 -20.45 13.80 -9.78
C CYS A 245 -21.76 14.54 -9.53
N ASP A 246 -22.82 13.84 -9.08
CA ASP A 246 -24.16 14.44 -8.98
C ASP A 246 -24.57 14.71 -7.53
N ALA A 247 -24.56 13.67 -6.69
CA ALA A 247 -25.12 13.76 -5.35
C ALA A 247 -24.17 14.43 -4.34
N LEU A 248 -22.87 14.20 -4.48
CA LEU A 248 -21.82 14.89 -3.75
C LEU A 248 -20.74 15.38 -4.73
N PRO A 249 -21.01 16.46 -5.49
CA PRO A 249 -20.20 16.83 -6.64
C PRO A 249 -18.75 17.12 -6.27
N CYS A 250 -17.81 16.47 -6.95
CA CYS A 250 -16.37 16.72 -6.81
C CYS A 250 -15.98 18.16 -7.20
N ALA A 251 -16.84 18.85 -7.95
CA ALA A 251 -16.77 20.30 -8.18
C ALA A 251 -16.68 21.13 -6.88
N LEU A 252 -17.25 20.65 -5.76
CA LEU A 252 -17.18 21.31 -4.46
C LEU A 252 -15.74 21.42 -3.91
N VAL A 253 -14.85 20.51 -4.31
CA VAL A 253 -13.41 20.55 -3.98
C VAL A 253 -12.56 21.08 -5.16
N GLY A 254 -13.20 21.57 -6.22
CA GLY A 254 -12.55 22.15 -7.40
C GLY A 254 -12.08 21.12 -8.43
N MET A 255 -12.68 19.93 -8.47
CA MET A 255 -12.42 18.91 -9.51
C MET A 255 -13.44 19.00 -10.65
N ASN A 256 -13.12 18.39 -11.79
CA ASN A 256 -13.99 18.36 -12.97
C ASN A 256 -14.72 17.01 -13.05
N ASP A 257 -16.04 17.05 -13.14
CA ASP A 257 -16.89 15.86 -13.11
C ASP A 257 -16.66 14.91 -14.31
N ALA A 258 -16.33 15.46 -15.48
CA ALA A 258 -16.01 14.64 -16.66
C ALA A 258 -14.68 13.90 -16.49
N LEU A 259 -13.66 14.56 -15.93
CA LEU A 259 -12.39 13.90 -15.59
C LEU A 259 -12.58 12.89 -14.45
N MET A 260 -13.43 13.17 -13.46
CA MET A 260 -13.73 12.20 -12.41
C MET A 260 -14.45 10.97 -12.96
N SER A 261 -15.43 11.16 -13.84
CA SER A 261 -16.11 10.06 -14.54
C SER A 261 -15.12 9.20 -15.34
N GLN A 262 -14.24 9.84 -16.13
CA GLN A 262 -13.20 9.13 -16.89
C GLN A 262 -12.23 8.36 -15.97
N TYR A 263 -11.91 8.90 -14.80
CA TYR A 263 -11.08 8.20 -13.81
C TYR A 263 -11.76 6.94 -13.26
N ILE A 264 -13.06 7.01 -12.93
CA ILE A 264 -13.83 5.85 -12.46
C ILE A 264 -13.88 4.76 -13.55
N GLU A 265 -14.13 5.15 -14.79
CA GLU A 265 -14.10 4.24 -15.95
C GLU A 265 -12.72 3.59 -16.16
N PHE A 266 -11.65 4.35 -15.98
CA PHE A 266 -10.28 3.84 -16.01
C PHE A 266 -10.02 2.79 -14.90
N VAL A 267 -10.50 3.04 -13.68
CA VAL A 267 -10.40 2.10 -12.56
C VAL A 267 -11.20 0.83 -12.85
N ALA A 268 -12.40 0.95 -13.41
CA ALA A 268 -13.23 -0.18 -13.81
C ALA A 268 -12.57 -1.06 -14.89
N ASP A 269 -11.97 -0.45 -15.91
CA ASP A 269 -11.21 -1.17 -16.93
C ASP A 269 -10.00 -1.90 -16.35
N ARG A 270 -9.33 -1.31 -15.36
CA ARG A 270 -8.24 -1.96 -14.64
C ARG A 270 -8.74 -3.16 -13.83
N LEU A 271 -9.88 -3.04 -13.16
CA LEU A 271 -10.51 -4.17 -12.44
C LEU A 271 -10.89 -5.29 -13.39
N LEU A 272 -11.52 -4.97 -14.54
CA LEU A 272 -11.84 -5.96 -15.58
C LEU A 272 -10.59 -6.70 -16.07
N GLY A 273 -9.50 -5.97 -16.32
CA GLY A 273 -8.22 -6.56 -16.67
C GLY A 273 -7.66 -7.47 -15.57
N ALA A 274 -7.78 -7.06 -14.29
CA ALA A 274 -7.35 -7.87 -13.15
C ALA A 274 -8.18 -9.15 -13.00
N LEU A 275 -9.47 -9.12 -13.35
CA LEU A 275 -10.37 -10.28 -13.40
C LEU A 275 -10.18 -11.17 -14.64
N GLY A 276 -9.39 -10.72 -15.63
CA GLY A 276 -9.07 -11.47 -16.85
C GLY A 276 -9.99 -11.21 -18.04
N TYR A 277 -10.72 -10.09 -18.04
CA TYR A 277 -11.66 -9.71 -19.10
C TYR A 277 -11.18 -8.49 -19.90
N SER A 278 -11.78 -8.29 -21.07
CA SER A 278 -11.45 -7.12 -21.89
C SER A 278 -12.05 -5.84 -21.31
N LYS A 279 -11.43 -4.70 -21.63
CA LYS A 279 -11.90 -3.38 -21.23
C LYS A 279 -13.34 -3.12 -21.69
N LEU A 280 -14.07 -2.31 -20.94
CA LEU A 280 -15.41 -1.85 -21.25
C LEU A 280 -15.38 -0.42 -21.84
N TYR A 281 -14.59 0.48 -21.26
CA TYR A 281 -14.60 1.91 -21.60
C TYR A 281 -13.45 2.31 -22.53
N GLY A 282 -12.28 1.68 -22.41
CA GLY A 282 -11.11 1.94 -23.24
C GLY A 282 -10.44 3.29 -22.95
N VAL A 283 -10.66 3.89 -21.78
CA VAL A 283 -10.19 5.23 -21.43
C VAL A 283 -8.82 5.21 -20.73
N THR A 284 -8.17 6.38 -20.71
CA THR A 284 -6.90 6.60 -20.01
C THR A 284 -7.12 7.29 -18.67
N ASN A 285 -6.17 7.16 -17.74
CA ASN A 285 -6.18 7.90 -16.48
C ASN A 285 -6.07 9.42 -16.74
N PRO A 286 -7.05 10.24 -16.32
CA PRO A 286 -7.00 11.69 -16.51
C PRO A 286 -6.18 12.43 -15.44
N PHE A 287 -5.78 11.73 -14.36
CA PHE A 287 -5.08 12.30 -13.22
C PHE A 287 -3.68 11.68 -13.07
N GLU A 288 -2.70 12.21 -13.81
CA GLU A 288 -1.30 11.72 -13.77
C GLU A 288 -0.70 11.67 -12.34
N TRP A 289 -1.15 12.57 -11.46
CA TRP A 289 -0.70 12.64 -10.08
C TRP A 289 -1.22 11.48 -9.21
N MET A 290 -2.27 10.76 -9.61
CA MET A 290 -2.72 9.55 -8.91
C MET A 290 -1.67 8.43 -8.99
N GLU A 291 -0.90 8.36 -10.08
CA GLU A 291 0.19 7.38 -10.21
C GLU A 291 1.38 7.73 -9.31
N LEU A 292 1.67 9.03 -9.16
CA LEU A 292 2.77 9.53 -8.35
C LEU A 292 2.54 9.33 -6.85
N ILE A 293 1.30 9.45 -6.37
CA ILE A 293 0.99 9.31 -4.95
C ILE A 293 1.09 7.85 -4.50
N SER A 294 0.67 6.89 -5.33
CA SER A 294 0.90 5.46 -5.08
C SER A 294 2.38 5.05 -5.05
N LEU A 295 3.28 5.86 -5.64
CA LEU A 295 4.73 5.63 -5.62
C LEU A 295 5.40 6.24 -4.39
N GLN A 296 4.99 7.42 -3.92
CA GLN A 296 5.53 8.05 -2.71
C GLN A 296 5.23 7.25 -1.43
N GLY A 297 4.09 6.58 -1.35
CA GLY A 297 3.75 5.67 -0.24
C GLY A 297 4.64 4.42 -0.19
N LYS A 298 5.20 3.98 -1.33
CA LYS A 298 6.09 2.81 -1.41
C LYS A 298 7.53 3.13 -0.99
N THR A 299 8.00 4.37 -1.19
CA THR A 299 9.35 4.78 -0.76
C THR A 299 9.41 5.18 0.71
N ASN A 300 8.38 5.84 1.24
CA ASN A 300 8.40 6.37 2.62
C ASN A 300 8.22 5.29 3.72
N PHE A 301 7.74 4.10 3.38
CA PHE A 301 7.36 3.09 4.39
C PHE A 301 8.56 2.26 4.91
N TYR A 302 9.53 1.94 4.03
CA TYR A 302 10.76 1.27 4.45
C TYR A 302 11.65 2.16 5.32
N GLU A 303 11.55 3.48 5.17
CA GLU A 303 12.38 4.44 5.90
C GLU A 303 11.79 4.84 7.26
N ARG A 304 10.45 4.92 7.38
CA ARG A 304 9.79 5.45 8.59
C ARG A 304 9.74 4.44 9.75
N ARG A 305 9.68 3.13 9.48
CA ARG A 305 9.73 2.07 10.53
C ARG A 305 11.12 1.81 11.13
N VAL A 306 12.16 2.52 10.69
CA VAL A 306 13.53 2.37 11.26
C VAL A 306 13.78 3.36 12.42
N GLY A 307 12.79 4.21 12.75
CA GLY A 307 12.88 5.18 13.85
C GLY A 307 12.08 4.75 15.09
N GLY A 308 12.66 3.87 15.92
CA GLY A 308 12.21 3.63 17.30
C GLY A 308 11.47 2.31 17.55
N GLU A 309 12.19 1.37 18.16
CA GLU A 309 11.66 0.26 18.97
C GLU A 309 10.67 -0.73 18.30
N TYR A 310 11.19 -1.68 17.51
CA TYR A 310 10.85 -3.12 17.51
C TYR A 310 11.60 -3.82 16.36
N GLN A 311 12.84 -4.28 16.61
CA GLN A 311 13.48 -5.28 15.75
C GLN A 311 12.93 -6.67 16.12
N LYS A 312 12.03 -7.23 15.32
CA LYS A 312 11.82 -8.69 15.31
C LYS A 312 12.65 -9.28 14.18
N ALA A 313 13.73 -9.94 14.56
CA ALA A 313 14.55 -10.76 13.68
C ALA A 313 13.85 -12.09 13.35
N SER A 314 14.19 -12.60 12.16
CA SER A 314 13.99 -13.96 11.66
C SER A 314 12.68 -14.22 10.91
N LEU A 315 12.80 -14.35 9.58
CA LEU A 315 12.10 -15.30 8.70
C LEU A 315 12.51 -15.00 7.25
N MET A 316 13.68 -15.48 6.79
CA MET A 316 13.97 -15.86 5.39
C MET A 316 15.38 -16.47 5.33
N SER A 317 15.49 -17.74 5.70
CA SER A 317 16.61 -18.58 5.28
C SER A 317 16.10 -20.01 5.14
N ASN A 318 16.22 -20.55 3.93
CA ASN A 318 15.93 -21.92 3.48
C ASN A 318 14.67 -22.09 2.62
N LEU A 319 14.71 -21.63 1.37
CA LEU A 319 14.09 -22.32 0.23
C LEU A 319 14.89 -21.95 -1.05
N THR A 320 16.04 -22.59 -1.26
CA THR A 320 16.69 -22.66 -2.57
C THR A 320 16.29 -23.98 -3.21
N GLY A 321 15.52 -23.94 -4.31
CA GLY A 321 15.26 -25.11 -5.14
C GLY A 321 14.17 -24.89 -6.19
N SER A 322 14.59 -24.96 -7.46
CA SER A 322 13.80 -24.97 -8.71
C SER A 322 13.30 -23.63 -9.23
N ARG A 323 14.09 -23.07 -10.17
CA ARG A 323 13.67 -22.08 -11.17
C ARG A 323 12.84 -22.79 -12.23
N ASP A 324 11.66 -22.28 -12.53
CA ASP A 324 11.22 -21.91 -13.88
C ASP A 324 9.86 -21.19 -13.81
N ASP A 325 9.83 -20.05 -14.51
CA ASP A 325 8.73 -19.23 -15.04
C ASP A 325 7.58 -18.72 -14.15
N TYR A 326 7.45 -17.39 -14.17
CA TYR A 326 6.25 -16.52 -14.16
C TYR A 326 6.44 -15.28 -13.27
N VAL A 327 7.22 -14.31 -13.76
CA VAL A 327 7.27 -12.94 -13.20
C VAL A 327 7.16 -11.93 -14.34
N PHE A 328 5.95 -11.44 -14.62
CA PHE A 328 5.67 -10.15 -15.27
C PHE A 328 4.19 -9.81 -14.95
N SER A 329 3.86 -8.76 -14.19
CA SER A 329 3.95 -7.36 -14.60
C SER A 329 3.91 -6.43 -13.37
N SER A 330 5.06 -5.86 -13.00
CA SER A 330 5.15 -4.60 -12.24
C SER A 330 6.15 -3.62 -12.89
N LEU A 331 6.61 -3.90 -14.12
CA LEU A 331 7.69 -3.15 -14.79
C LEU A 331 7.26 -2.24 -15.95
N MET A 332 5.97 -2.17 -16.29
CA MET A 332 5.49 -1.28 -17.37
C MET A 332 5.39 0.21 -16.95
N LEU A 333 5.53 0.54 -15.66
CA LEU A 333 5.47 1.92 -15.17
C LEU A 333 6.83 2.62 -15.06
N MET A 334 7.96 1.93 -15.28
CA MET A 334 9.29 2.56 -15.19
C MET A 334 9.87 3.03 -16.53
N ASN A 335 9.37 2.56 -17.67
CA ASN A 335 9.97 2.90 -18.98
C ASN A 335 9.46 4.20 -19.61
N THR A 336 8.39 4.82 -19.10
CA THR A 336 7.93 6.13 -19.59
C THR A 336 8.62 7.30 -18.86
N LEU A 337 9.23 7.05 -17.69
CA LEU A 337 9.76 8.10 -16.81
C LEU A 337 11.19 8.57 -17.14
N LEU A 338 11.98 7.84 -17.93
CA LEU A 338 13.38 8.22 -18.24
C LEU A 338 13.56 8.98 -19.55
N LEU A 339 12.52 9.09 -20.39
CA LEU A 339 12.55 9.90 -21.62
C LEU A 339 12.05 11.33 -21.43
N TYR A 340 11.24 11.61 -20.40
CA TYR A 340 10.59 12.93 -20.26
C TYR A 340 11.14 13.83 -19.14
N VAL A 341 11.95 13.31 -18.20
CA VAL A 341 12.44 14.10 -17.04
C VAL A 341 13.88 14.64 -17.20
N VAL A 342 14.66 14.18 -18.20
CA VAL A 342 16.05 14.68 -18.42
C VAL A 342 16.26 15.36 -19.79
N TYR A 343 15.21 15.52 -20.61
CA TYR A 343 15.31 16.14 -21.95
C TYR A 343 14.67 17.54 -22.06
N PRO A 344 14.83 18.43 -21.06
CA PRO A 344 15.00 19.84 -21.41
C PRO A 344 16.08 20.55 -20.58
N THR A 345 17.34 20.07 -20.63
CA THR A 345 18.49 20.90 -20.22
C THR A 345 19.68 20.85 -21.19
N LEU A 346 19.50 20.34 -22.41
CA LEU A 346 20.51 20.41 -23.48
C LEU A 346 19.85 20.61 -24.86
N LYS A 347 19.40 21.86 -25.12
CA LYS A 347 19.41 22.51 -26.45
C LYS A 347 18.92 23.96 -26.32
N LYS A 348 19.78 24.85 -25.82
CA LYS A 348 19.75 26.26 -26.23
C LYS A 348 20.42 26.32 -27.60
N GLY A 349 19.65 26.54 -28.66
CA GLY A 349 20.20 26.81 -29.99
C GLY A 349 19.27 26.48 -31.13
N GLN A 350 18.61 27.53 -31.65
CA GLN A 350 18.03 27.67 -32.99
C GLN A 350 16.78 26.82 -33.29
N GLY A 351 15.67 27.53 -33.52
CA GLY A 351 14.35 26.93 -33.70
C GLY A 351 14.09 26.40 -35.10
N VAL A 352 13.05 25.57 -35.21
CA VAL A 352 12.21 25.46 -36.41
C VAL A 352 10.80 25.11 -35.93
N GLN A 353 9.89 26.05 -36.17
CA GLN A 353 8.46 25.84 -36.18
C GLN A 353 8.08 25.62 -37.64
N ARG A 354 7.76 24.37 -38.02
CA ARG A 354 6.94 23.93 -39.17
C ARG A 354 7.22 22.45 -39.48
N ASP A 355 6.18 21.75 -39.91
CA ASP A 355 6.14 20.41 -40.54
C ASP A 355 5.53 19.28 -39.69
N LEU A 356 4.25 19.44 -39.35
CA LEU A 356 3.29 18.34 -39.22
C LEU A 356 2.36 18.39 -40.43
N GLN A 357 2.90 18.05 -41.60
CA GLN A 357 2.13 17.77 -42.82
C GLN A 357 3.10 17.11 -43.80
N ASN A 358 3.17 15.78 -43.74
CA ASN A 358 3.35 14.86 -44.88
C ASN A 358 3.53 13.45 -44.32
N GLY A 359 2.50 12.61 -44.50
CA GLY A 359 2.59 11.19 -44.20
C GLY A 359 3.55 10.51 -45.16
N SER A 360 4.56 9.84 -44.62
CA SER A 360 5.34 8.83 -45.33
C SER A 360 5.38 7.55 -44.47
N LEU A 361 5.17 6.42 -45.16
CA LEU A 361 5.04 5.06 -44.62
C LEU A 361 6.36 4.48 -44.05
N GLU A 362 7.41 5.28 -43.88
CA GLU A 362 8.69 4.85 -43.30
C GLU A 362 8.71 4.92 -41.75
N GLY A 363 7.71 5.56 -41.13
CA GLY A 363 7.58 5.65 -39.67
C GLY A 363 6.94 4.44 -38.99
N ILE A 364 6.40 3.48 -39.74
CA ILE A 364 5.67 2.33 -39.18
C ILE A 364 6.61 1.15 -38.89
N GLU A 365 7.70 0.97 -39.65
CA GLU A 365 8.72 -0.06 -39.37
C GLU A 365 9.60 0.31 -38.16
N ALA A 366 9.88 1.60 -37.95
CA ALA A 366 10.58 2.06 -36.74
C ALA A 366 9.78 1.87 -35.44
N TYR A 367 8.45 1.77 -35.54
CA TYR A 367 7.55 1.58 -34.39
C TYR A 367 7.43 0.09 -34.00
N GLN A 368 7.65 -0.82 -34.95
CA GLN A 368 7.61 -2.27 -34.71
C GLN A 368 8.92 -2.81 -34.11
N ASP A 369 10.07 -2.15 -34.38
CA ASP A 369 11.35 -2.50 -33.74
C ASP A 369 11.48 -2.00 -32.29
N MET A 370 10.71 -0.97 -31.89
CA MET A 370 10.71 -0.46 -30.51
C MET A 370 9.94 -1.33 -29.51
N GLN A 371 9.08 -2.25 -29.97
CA GLN A 371 8.33 -3.18 -29.11
C GLN A 371 9.11 -4.46 -28.76
N ALA A 372 10.34 -4.63 -29.26
CA ALA A 372 11.12 -5.86 -29.09
C ALA A 372 12.34 -5.77 -28.14
N ASN A 373 12.56 -4.65 -27.44
CA ASN A 373 13.64 -4.58 -26.45
C ASN A 373 13.17 -5.08 -25.08
N GLU A 374 13.44 -6.35 -24.80
CA GLU A 374 13.59 -6.85 -23.43
C GLU A 374 14.51 -5.89 -22.65
N VAL A 375 13.99 -5.27 -21.58
CA VAL A 375 14.84 -4.50 -20.66
C VAL A 375 15.78 -5.49 -19.99
N LYS A 376 17.04 -5.51 -20.41
CA LYS A 376 18.03 -6.41 -19.85
C LYS A 376 18.28 -6.07 -18.37
N VAL A 377 17.84 -6.97 -17.49
CA VAL A 377 18.08 -6.93 -16.05
C VAL A 377 19.26 -7.84 -15.73
N GLU A 378 20.19 -7.35 -14.91
CA GLU A 378 21.36 -8.09 -14.45
C GLU A 378 21.39 -8.09 -12.92
N SER A 379 21.71 -9.24 -12.33
CA SER A 379 22.02 -9.34 -10.90
C SER A 379 23.43 -8.79 -10.66
N ILE A 380 23.55 -7.77 -9.82
CA ILE A 380 24.82 -7.11 -9.50
C ILE A 380 25.03 -7.02 -7.99
N GLU A 381 26.27 -7.14 -7.53
CA GLU A 381 26.64 -7.05 -6.12
C GLU A 381 27.15 -5.67 -5.73
N CYS A 382 26.71 -5.20 -4.57
CA CYS A 382 27.11 -3.91 -4.03
C CYS A 382 28.58 -3.95 -3.62
N ALA A 383 29.39 -3.03 -4.13
CA ALA A 383 30.82 -2.99 -3.81
C ALA A 383 31.13 -2.65 -2.33
N CYS A 384 30.13 -2.21 -1.55
CA CYS A 384 30.25 -1.94 -0.12
C CYS A 384 29.88 -3.16 0.75
N CYS A 385 28.68 -3.71 0.58
CA CYS A 385 28.11 -4.74 1.46
C CYS A 385 27.96 -6.12 0.83
N GLY A 386 28.25 -6.28 -0.46
CA GLY A 386 28.14 -7.56 -1.17
C GLY A 386 26.71 -8.09 -1.36
N ILE A 387 25.68 -7.29 -1.03
CA ILE A 387 24.29 -7.66 -1.31
C ILE A 387 24.05 -7.58 -2.82
N SER A 388 23.43 -8.62 -3.38
CA SER A 388 23.01 -8.68 -4.78
C SER A 388 21.64 -8.04 -4.96
N GLU A 389 21.49 -7.22 -5.98
CA GLU A 389 20.19 -6.68 -6.43
C GLU A 389 20.01 -6.92 -7.93
N GLU A 390 18.77 -7.15 -8.36
CA GLU A 390 18.43 -7.25 -9.77
C GLU A 390 18.12 -5.85 -10.32
N CYS A 391 18.99 -5.37 -11.20
CA CYS A 391 18.97 -3.99 -11.70
C CYS A 391 18.98 -3.95 -13.22
N THR A 392 18.35 -2.94 -13.82
CA THR A 392 18.52 -2.68 -15.26
C THR A 392 19.95 -2.21 -15.54
N VAL A 393 20.51 -2.58 -16.70
CA VAL A 393 21.87 -2.16 -17.10
C VAL A 393 22.02 -0.63 -17.08
N THR A 394 20.96 0.10 -17.44
CA THR A 394 20.92 1.57 -17.39
C THR A 394 21.04 2.11 -15.97
N TYR A 395 20.32 1.53 -15.00
CA TYR A 395 20.42 1.91 -13.59
C TYR A 395 21.81 1.61 -13.02
N ILE A 396 22.38 0.45 -13.38
CA ILE A 396 23.74 0.07 -12.99
C ILE A 396 24.75 1.14 -13.43
N ASN A 397 24.67 1.58 -14.68
CA ASN A 397 25.60 2.57 -15.23
C ASN A 397 25.43 3.95 -14.58
N MET A 398 24.19 4.39 -14.34
CA MET A 398 23.91 5.65 -13.66
C MET A 398 24.49 5.67 -12.23
N VAL A 399 24.28 4.60 -11.46
CA VAL A 399 24.84 4.51 -10.10
C VAL A 399 26.37 4.51 -10.14
N ARG A 400 26.97 3.81 -11.11
CA ARG A 400 28.44 3.81 -11.31
C ARG A 400 28.98 5.20 -11.61
N GLU A 401 28.30 5.99 -12.44
CA GLU A 401 28.71 7.37 -12.74
C GLU A 401 28.77 8.25 -11.48
N GLU A 402 27.82 8.08 -10.57
CA GLU A 402 27.79 8.84 -9.30
C GLU A 402 28.77 8.31 -8.24
N HIS A 403 29.14 7.03 -8.30
CA HIS A 403 29.89 6.34 -7.24
C HIS A 403 31.23 5.79 -7.74
N CYS A 404 32.04 6.64 -8.40
CA CYS A 404 33.43 6.33 -8.76
C CYS A 404 33.62 5.09 -9.66
N GLY A 405 32.62 4.78 -10.50
CA GLY A 405 32.63 3.65 -11.42
C GLY A 405 32.12 2.34 -10.82
N GLU A 406 31.69 2.35 -9.55
CA GLU A 406 31.28 1.17 -8.80
C GLU A 406 29.78 1.18 -8.52
N TRP A 407 29.16 0.00 -8.52
CA TRP A 407 27.74 -0.11 -8.20
C TRP A 407 27.53 -0.26 -6.70
N ILE A 408 26.62 0.54 -6.14
CA ILE A 408 26.33 0.61 -4.70
C ILE A 408 24.83 0.53 -4.48
N CYS A 409 24.38 -0.33 -3.55
CA CYS A 409 22.98 -0.42 -3.18
C CYS A 409 22.46 0.87 -2.53
N GLY A 410 21.14 1.08 -2.54
CA GLY A 410 20.52 2.29 -2.00
C GLY A 410 20.91 2.60 -0.56
N LEU A 411 20.99 1.57 0.30
CA LEU A 411 21.37 1.73 1.71
C LEU A 411 22.81 2.22 1.89
N CYS A 412 23.75 1.70 1.09
CA CYS A 412 25.14 2.14 1.16
C CYS A 412 25.32 3.53 0.53
N SER A 413 24.50 3.89 -0.48
CA SER A 413 24.48 5.24 -1.04
C SER A 413 24.03 6.28 0.00
N GLU A 414 22.95 6.02 0.74
CA GLU A 414 22.49 6.91 1.81
C GLU A 414 23.48 7.01 2.98
N ALA A 415 24.09 5.89 3.37
CA ALA A 415 25.14 5.89 4.39
C ALA A 415 26.35 6.75 3.96
N MET A 416 26.75 6.69 2.68
CA MET A 416 27.81 7.53 2.14
C MET A 416 27.42 9.02 2.12
N LYS A 417 26.17 9.35 1.77
CA LYS A 417 25.65 10.73 1.85
C LYS A 417 25.70 11.24 3.29
N GLU A 418 25.37 10.40 4.27
CA GLU A 418 25.45 10.75 5.69
C GLU A 418 26.87 10.97 6.19
N LEU A 419 27.85 10.17 5.75
CA LEU A 419 29.26 10.41 6.05
C LEU A 419 29.73 11.77 5.52
N LYS A 420 29.31 12.13 4.30
CA LYS A 420 29.61 13.45 3.72
C LYS A 420 28.85 14.60 4.37
N ARG A 421 27.67 14.36 4.96
CA ARG A 421 26.98 15.35 5.80
C ARG A 421 27.75 15.65 7.08
N LYS A 422 28.41 14.63 7.66
CA LYS A 422 29.19 14.75 8.91
C LYS A 422 30.58 15.36 8.70
N ASP A 423 31.20 15.10 7.55
CA ASP A 423 32.44 15.74 7.13
C ASP A 423 32.33 16.20 5.68
N THR A 424 32.09 17.50 5.53
CA THR A 424 31.85 18.16 4.24
C THR A 424 33.10 18.25 3.36
N MET A 425 34.30 18.01 3.91
CA MET A 425 35.54 17.95 3.13
C MET A 425 35.84 16.55 2.58
N MET A 426 35.07 15.53 2.98
CA MET A 426 35.25 14.15 2.54
C MET A 426 34.85 13.95 1.08
N THR A 427 35.74 13.35 0.29
CA THR A 427 35.47 13.00 -1.11
C THR A 427 34.53 11.79 -1.22
N MET A 428 33.89 11.60 -2.38
CA MET A 428 33.04 10.42 -2.64
C MET A 428 33.81 9.10 -2.49
N ARG A 429 35.09 9.08 -2.88
CA ARG A 429 35.95 7.91 -2.76
C ARG A 429 36.27 7.58 -1.30
N GLU A 430 36.55 8.58 -0.48
CA GLU A 430 36.79 8.40 0.96
C GLU A 430 35.53 7.93 1.69
N ALA A 431 34.36 8.48 1.34
CA ALA A 431 33.08 8.03 1.87
C ALA A 431 32.81 6.56 1.52
N MET A 432 33.12 6.15 0.29
CA MET A 432 32.96 4.77 -0.17
C MET A 432 33.89 3.80 0.58
N GLU A 433 35.17 4.13 0.73
CA GLU A 433 36.13 3.29 1.45
C GLU A 433 35.80 3.20 2.95
N SER A 434 35.31 4.28 3.55
CA SER A 434 34.82 4.29 4.92
C SER A 434 33.62 3.36 5.08
N GLN A 435 32.67 3.42 4.14
CA GLN A 435 31.49 2.56 4.16
C GLN A 435 31.85 1.08 3.93
N LYS A 436 32.77 0.77 3.01
CA LYS A 436 33.32 -0.58 2.83
C LYS A 436 33.92 -1.13 4.13
N LEU A 437 34.64 -0.30 4.89
CA LEU A 437 35.24 -0.71 6.15
C LEU A 437 34.17 -1.03 7.21
N ILE A 438 33.12 -0.20 7.29
CA ILE A 438 31.97 -0.42 8.17
C ILE A 438 31.26 -1.74 7.82
N CYS A 439 30.95 -1.97 6.55
CA CYS A 439 30.33 -3.20 6.08
C CYS A 439 31.22 -4.43 6.36
N LYS A 440 32.53 -4.36 6.11
CA LYS A 440 33.47 -5.44 6.45
C LYS A 440 33.52 -5.72 7.95
N GLN A 441 33.46 -4.69 8.79
CA GLN A 441 33.45 -4.85 10.24
C GLN A 441 32.14 -5.49 10.72
N PHE A 442 31.02 -5.10 10.09
CA PHE A 442 29.70 -5.68 10.32
C PHE A 442 29.66 -7.17 9.95
N ASP A 443 30.12 -7.54 8.74
CA ASP A 443 30.12 -8.94 8.29
C ASP A 443 31.08 -9.83 9.10
N LYS A 444 32.26 -9.32 9.47
CA LYS A 444 33.25 -10.10 10.22
C LYS A 444 32.89 -10.32 11.69
N ASN A 445 32.26 -9.33 12.34
CA ASN A 445 32.03 -9.38 13.79
C ASN A 445 30.56 -9.53 14.15
N ILE A 446 29.67 -8.76 13.52
CA ILE A 446 28.28 -8.60 13.94
C ILE A 446 27.41 -9.69 13.34
N ARG A 447 27.59 -9.99 12.04
CA ARG A 447 26.83 -11.04 11.36
C ARG A 447 27.20 -12.44 11.82
N LEU A 448 28.49 -12.67 12.11
CA LEU A 448 29.01 -13.97 12.56
C LEU A 448 28.80 -14.23 14.06
N ASN A 449 28.85 -13.19 14.91
CA ASN A 449 28.70 -13.34 16.36
C ASN A 449 27.90 -12.16 16.98
N PRO A 450 26.57 -12.11 16.76
CA PRO A 450 25.73 -10.98 17.16
C PRO A 450 25.75 -10.72 18.67
N GLU A 451 25.75 -11.78 19.49
CA GLU A 451 25.75 -11.72 20.95
C GLU A 451 27.07 -11.13 21.50
N LEU A 452 28.19 -11.43 20.85
CA LEU A 452 29.53 -10.98 21.22
C LEU A 452 29.72 -9.50 20.85
N SER A 453 29.17 -9.08 19.71
CA SER A 453 29.08 -7.66 19.33
C SER A 453 28.23 -6.88 20.33
N PHE A 454 27.05 -7.38 20.69
CA PHE A 454 26.18 -6.74 21.67
C PHE A 454 26.87 -6.61 23.04
N ALA A 455 27.53 -7.67 23.51
CA ALA A 455 28.32 -7.63 24.74
C ALA A 455 29.50 -6.64 24.66
N GLY A 456 30.14 -6.49 23.50
CA GLY A 456 31.16 -5.49 23.23
C GLY A 456 30.62 -4.06 23.30
N THR A 457 29.50 -3.78 22.65
CA THR A 457 28.83 -2.47 22.69
C THR A 457 28.39 -2.11 24.10
N MET A 458 27.81 -3.05 24.85
CA MET A 458 27.43 -2.85 26.25
C MET A 458 28.64 -2.56 27.13
N ARG A 459 29.78 -3.21 26.86
CA ARG A 459 31.05 -2.95 27.56
C ARG A 459 31.60 -1.55 27.25
N ASP A 460 31.53 -1.10 25.99
CA ASP A 460 32.00 0.23 25.60
C ASP A 460 31.10 1.34 26.15
N ILE A 461 29.79 1.12 26.20
CA ILE A 461 28.83 2.01 26.88
C ILE A 461 29.16 2.10 28.37
N ALA A 462 29.39 0.96 29.04
CA ALA A 462 29.78 0.93 30.44
C ALA A 462 31.14 1.63 30.67
N ARG A 463 32.10 1.48 29.76
CA ARG A 463 33.42 2.11 29.83
C ARG A 463 33.35 3.63 29.65
N ARG A 464 32.55 4.11 28.69
CA ARG A 464 32.28 5.55 28.49
C ARG A 464 31.51 6.15 29.68
N SER A 465 30.56 5.39 30.24
CA SER A 465 29.83 5.78 31.45
C SER A 465 30.74 5.86 32.68
N PHE A 466 31.70 4.94 32.80
CA PHE A 466 32.70 4.94 33.87
C PHE A 466 33.70 6.10 33.71
N GLN A 467 34.21 6.33 32.50
CA GLN A 467 35.12 7.44 32.21
C GLN A 467 34.48 8.82 32.48
N ARG A 468 33.18 8.99 32.18
CA ARG A 468 32.41 10.18 32.58
C ARG A 468 32.35 10.35 34.10
N ARG A 469 32.11 9.26 34.84
CA ARG A 469 32.07 9.28 36.31
C ARG A 469 33.43 9.56 36.98
N THR A 470 34.54 9.24 36.32
CA THR A 470 35.89 9.51 36.83
C THR A 470 36.46 10.86 36.41
N SER A 471 35.91 11.48 35.37
CA SER A 471 36.36 12.81 34.88
C SER A 471 35.63 13.97 35.56
N GLU A 472 34.43 13.74 36.10
CA GLU A 472 33.75 14.68 36.98
C GLU A 472 34.02 14.32 38.45
N GLY A 473 34.96 15.03 39.08
CA GLY A 473 35.27 14.84 40.50
C GLY A 473 34.06 15.08 41.39
N PHE A 474 33.68 14.07 42.18
CA PHE A 474 32.59 14.17 43.16
C PHE A 474 33.01 14.97 44.41
N PRO A 475 32.18 15.91 44.91
CA PRO A 475 32.15 16.25 46.32
C PRO A 475 31.39 15.16 47.10
N SER A 476 31.85 14.91 48.33
CA SER A 476 31.35 13.91 49.27
C SER A 476 29.93 14.18 49.82
N PHE A 477 29.31 13.12 50.35
CA PHE A 477 28.16 13.01 51.30
C PHE A 477 26.83 12.44 50.76
N PRO A 478 25.97 11.81 51.60
CA PRO A 478 26.22 10.74 52.58
C PRO A 478 25.32 9.51 52.37
N ASN A 479 25.63 8.40 53.08
CA ASN A 479 24.93 7.12 53.09
C ASN A 479 23.39 7.20 53.22
N VAL A 480 22.68 6.49 52.34
CA VAL A 480 21.25 6.15 52.51
C VAL A 480 21.10 4.63 52.64
N ASN A 481 20.47 4.23 53.75
CA ASN A 481 20.28 2.86 54.23
C ASN A 481 19.34 2.02 53.35
N ARG A 482 19.59 0.70 53.32
CA ARG A 482 18.72 -0.33 52.74
C ARG A 482 17.41 -0.46 53.54
N SER A 483 16.26 -0.43 52.87
CA SER A 483 15.00 -0.97 53.39
C SER A 483 14.72 -2.35 52.79
N SER A 484 14.46 -3.33 53.66
CA SER A 484 14.11 -4.71 53.30
C SER A 484 12.62 -4.97 53.56
N SER A 485 12.08 -5.97 52.86
CA SER A 485 10.81 -6.68 53.08
C SER A 485 9.51 -6.06 52.50
N CYS A 486 9.00 -6.70 51.44
CA CYS A 486 7.62 -7.21 51.38
C CYS A 486 7.61 -8.45 50.46
N GLY A 487 7.41 -9.63 51.06
CA GLY A 487 7.24 -10.92 50.37
C GLY A 487 5.77 -11.20 50.01
N ALA A 488 5.58 -12.12 49.07
CA ALA A 488 4.32 -12.51 48.44
C ALA A 488 3.35 -13.26 49.37
N ARG A 489 2.04 -13.09 49.14
CA ARG A 489 0.98 -14.00 49.63
C ARG A 489 0.38 -14.77 48.44
N ILE A 490 0.43 -16.09 48.53
CA ILE A 490 -0.33 -17.03 47.69
C ILE A 490 -1.61 -17.36 48.46
N HIS A 491 -2.77 -17.31 47.81
CA HIS A 491 -4.04 -17.83 48.33
C HIS A 491 -4.32 -19.20 47.72
N HIS A 492 -4.66 -20.16 48.59
CA HIS A 492 -5.39 -21.38 48.24
C HIS A 492 -6.87 -21.06 48.06
#